data_AF-A0A928GI00-F1
#
_entry.id   AF-A0A928GI00-F1
#
_cell.length_a   1.000
_cell.length_b   1.000
_cell.length_c   1.000
_cell.angle_alpha   90.00
_cell.angle_beta   90.00
_cell.angle_gamma   90.00
#
_symmetry.space_group_name_H-M   'P 1'
#
loop_
_entity.id
_entity.type
_entity.pdbx_description
1 polymer ?
#
loop_
_entity_poly.entity_id
_entity_poly.type
_entity_poly.pdbx_seq_one_letter_code
_entity_poly.pdbx_strand_id
1 'polypeptide(L)'
;MAYPHHLHYQEQFQLFLFDSNYVWDIVKQPGGVADLLGRFCMQFFLYAWVGAIIIGILLLAIQLLVSRFVGGGWFYGLSYVPSFLLWLFLLDEHALMGGVWAVLLTLLAVWGLSKLPKGWGRYIAVIVVLPILYWMVGSYWSGSHYYRYPRVFPTLLYVAWLLALAIPLLAYVCRKWLKDSKGLVIPLCSFALVAVVMGAVVWKNANFKAEKVMQYDFMASHQQWNRIIETANKEKPNNQIGVTVQNLALAMRGVLLDQMQNYNQNGIAGLLPDVQSDATSPMPTAEAFYQLGMINVAQRTVFEAQEAILDFQKSGRCYKRLAQTSLIIGSYEVARKYLMALQKTLFYREWANETLPLLGDEEAIAKHPEYGRLRKWAYKDNFFFSDHVTPEMLESLYSGCTDNSMAYQYLMAYYMLTGDRERYNNFISKNR
;
A
#
# COMPACT_ATOMS: atom_id res chain seq x y z
N MET A 1 -12.11 9.05 -9.71
CA MET A 1 -11.08 9.10 -8.65
C MET A 1 -9.74 9.22 -9.34
N ALA A 2 -8.95 10.26 -9.05
CA ALA A 2 -7.70 10.52 -9.80
C ALA A 2 -6.50 9.68 -9.33
N TYR A 3 -6.60 9.04 -8.15
CA TYR A 3 -5.50 8.33 -7.48
C TYR A 3 -5.96 7.01 -6.80
N PRO A 4 -6.66 6.10 -7.52
CA PRO A 4 -7.24 4.91 -6.91
C PRO A 4 -6.21 3.86 -6.46
N HIS A 5 -5.09 3.67 -7.16
CA HIS A 5 -4.14 2.59 -6.88
C HIS A 5 -3.25 2.89 -5.68
N HIS A 6 -2.97 4.17 -5.42
CA HIS A 6 -2.31 4.63 -4.19
C HIS A 6 -2.99 4.15 -2.91
N LEU A 7 -4.33 4.14 -2.85
CA LEU A 7 -5.03 3.65 -1.66
C LEU A 7 -4.85 2.15 -1.48
N HIS A 8 -4.98 1.38 -2.57
CA HIS A 8 -4.70 -0.05 -2.51
C HIS A 8 -3.25 -0.32 -2.09
N TYR A 9 -2.31 0.45 -2.62
CA TYR A 9 -0.90 0.37 -2.26
C TYR A 9 -0.68 0.67 -0.78
N GLN A 10 -1.36 1.66 -0.22
CA GLN A 10 -1.31 1.98 1.20
C GLN A 10 -1.80 0.85 2.11
N GLU A 11 -2.87 0.13 1.73
CA GLU A 11 -3.37 -1.04 2.48
C GLU A 11 -2.32 -2.16 2.60
N GLN A 12 -1.50 -2.35 1.56
CA GLN A 12 -0.57 -3.47 1.50
C GLN A 12 0.47 -3.45 2.61
N PHE A 13 0.73 -2.34 3.27
CA PHE A 13 1.75 -2.25 4.32
C PHE A 13 1.18 -2.38 5.74
N GLN A 14 -0.15 -2.50 5.89
CA GLN A 14 -0.83 -2.45 7.18
C GLN A 14 -1.80 -3.60 7.43
N LEU A 15 -1.39 -4.54 8.28
CA LEU A 15 -2.25 -5.63 8.76
C LEU A 15 -2.94 -5.23 10.08
N PHE A 16 -4.28 -5.21 10.03
CA PHE A 16 -5.14 -5.09 11.20
C PHE A 16 -5.68 -6.46 11.63
N LEU A 17 -5.51 -6.80 12.93
CA LEU A 17 -5.96 -8.06 13.50
C LEU A 17 -7.05 -7.80 14.57
N PHE A 18 -8.16 -8.52 14.47
CA PHE A 18 -9.19 -8.58 15.50
C PHE A 18 -8.75 -9.53 16.62
N ASP A 19 -7.66 -9.18 17.29
CA ASP A 19 -7.05 -9.93 18.39
C ASP A 19 -6.81 -9.01 19.60
N SER A 20 -7.15 -9.48 20.80
CA SER A 20 -7.02 -8.67 22.01
C SER A 20 -5.57 -8.33 22.34
N ASN A 21 -4.62 -9.23 22.07
CA ASN A 21 -3.21 -8.98 22.34
C ASN A 21 -2.66 -7.95 21.35
N TYR A 22 -3.03 -8.07 20.07
CA TYR A 22 -2.69 -7.08 19.05
C TYR A 22 -3.16 -5.67 19.42
N VAL A 23 -4.42 -5.53 19.83
CA VAL A 23 -4.98 -4.22 20.25
C VAL A 23 -4.24 -3.67 21.46
N TRP A 24 -3.99 -4.51 22.48
CA TRP A 24 -3.29 -4.09 23.69
C TRP A 24 -1.84 -3.67 23.42
N ASP A 25 -1.13 -4.38 22.54
CA ASP A 25 0.25 -4.08 22.16
C ASP A 25 0.41 -2.73 21.46
N ILE A 26 -0.63 -2.28 20.75
CA ILE A 26 -0.68 -0.97 20.11
C ILE A 26 -1.08 0.09 21.14
N VAL A 27 -2.20 -0.11 21.84
CA VAL A 27 -2.80 0.90 22.72
C VAL A 27 -1.89 1.25 23.90
N LYS A 28 -1.07 0.32 24.40
CA LYS A 28 -0.12 0.59 25.51
C LYS A 28 0.95 1.64 25.14
N GLN A 29 1.22 1.85 23.86
CA GLN A 29 2.22 2.80 23.38
C GLN A 29 1.62 4.21 23.25
N PRO A 30 2.38 5.28 23.55
CA PRO A 30 1.93 6.64 23.28
C PRO A 30 1.59 6.83 21.78
N GLY A 31 0.38 7.33 21.49
CA GLY A 31 -0.13 7.46 20.12
C GLY A 31 -0.86 6.22 19.59
N GLY A 32 -0.92 5.15 20.39
CA GLY A 32 -1.51 3.88 20.00
C GLY A 32 -2.98 3.95 19.63
N VAL A 33 -3.78 4.82 20.26
CA VAL A 33 -5.21 4.94 19.93
C VAL A 33 -5.41 5.54 18.54
N ALA A 34 -4.69 6.61 18.21
CA ALA A 34 -4.74 7.20 16.88
C ALA A 34 -4.21 6.25 15.81
N ASP A 35 -3.12 5.53 16.10
CA ASP A 35 -2.57 4.50 15.20
C ASP A 35 -3.56 3.35 14.98
N LEU A 36 -4.17 2.82 16.05
CA LEU A 36 -5.18 1.75 15.96
C LEU A 36 -6.37 2.16 15.08
N LEU A 37 -6.90 3.37 15.27
CA LEU A 37 -7.99 3.90 14.44
C LEU A 37 -7.54 4.10 12.98
N GLY A 38 -6.30 4.54 12.77
CA GLY A 38 -5.68 4.62 11.45
C GLY A 38 -5.64 3.26 10.75
N ARG A 39 -5.06 2.25 11.39
CA ARG A 39 -4.96 0.88 10.86
C ARG A 39 -6.33 0.26 10.60
N PHE A 40 -7.30 0.52 11.50
CA PHE A 40 -8.68 0.07 11.30
C PHE A 40 -9.33 0.70 10.06
N CYS A 41 -9.05 1.96 9.75
CA CYS A 41 -9.56 2.58 8.52
C CYS A 41 -8.84 2.05 7.27
N MET A 42 -7.52 1.81 7.37
CA MET A 42 -6.66 1.44 6.24
C MET A 42 -7.02 0.07 5.64
N GLN A 43 -7.53 -0.89 6.43
CA GLN A 43 -8.00 -2.18 5.87
C GLN A 43 -9.06 -1.99 4.77
N PHE A 44 -9.90 -0.94 4.85
CA PHE A 44 -10.94 -0.68 3.85
C PHE A 44 -10.40 -0.09 2.54
N PHE A 45 -9.13 0.31 2.50
CA PHE A 45 -8.49 0.85 1.30
C PHE A 45 -8.25 -0.26 0.24
N LEU A 46 -8.50 -1.52 0.60
CA LEU A 46 -8.75 -2.61 -0.35
C LEU A 46 -9.82 -2.25 -1.38
N TYR A 47 -10.74 -1.33 -1.07
CA TYR A 47 -11.65 -0.73 -2.04
C TYR A 47 -11.40 0.78 -2.12
N ALA A 48 -10.74 1.24 -3.19
CA ALA A 48 -10.34 2.64 -3.32
C ALA A 48 -11.49 3.64 -3.08
N TRP A 49 -12.70 3.35 -3.56
CA TRP A 49 -13.86 4.23 -3.37
C TRP A 49 -14.29 4.33 -1.89
N VAL A 50 -14.22 3.24 -1.12
CA VAL A 50 -14.51 3.24 0.32
C VAL A 50 -13.46 4.05 1.06
N GLY A 51 -12.18 3.84 0.72
CA GLY A 51 -11.08 4.63 1.28
C GLY A 51 -11.24 6.13 1.02
N ALA A 52 -11.64 6.52 -0.20
CA ALA A 52 -11.96 7.91 -0.56
C ALA A 52 -13.03 8.51 0.36
N ILE A 53 -14.10 7.76 0.60
CA ILE A 53 -15.22 8.19 1.44
C ILE A 53 -14.76 8.35 2.90
N ILE A 54 -13.99 7.40 3.43
CA ILE A 54 -13.45 7.45 4.80
C ILE A 54 -12.56 8.69 4.96
N ILE A 55 -11.61 8.91 4.05
CA ILE A 55 -10.74 10.10 4.06
C ILE A 55 -11.60 11.36 3.97
N GLY A 56 -12.55 11.42 3.04
CA GLY A 56 -13.44 12.56 2.86
C GLY A 56 -14.25 12.90 4.11
N ILE A 57 -14.81 11.90 4.79
CA ILE A 57 -15.55 12.07 6.05
C ILE A 57 -14.64 12.61 7.15
N LEU A 58 -13.43 12.07 7.30
CA LEU A 58 -12.50 12.50 8.34
C LEU A 58 -12.00 13.93 8.11
N LEU A 59 -11.64 14.27 6.86
CA LEU A 59 -11.23 15.63 6.49
C LEU A 59 -12.38 16.63 6.63
N LEU A 60 -13.61 16.23 6.31
CA LEU A 60 -14.81 17.04 6.54
C LEU A 60 -15.06 17.24 8.03
N ALA A 61 -14.93 16.20 8.86
CA ALA A 61 -15.09 16.31 10.31
C ALA A 61 -14.09 17.32 10.92
N ILE A 62 -12.83 17.26 10.48
CA ILE A 62 -11.78 18.21 10.87
C ILE A 62 -12.17 19.64 10.44
N GLN A 63 -12.57 19.82 9.17
CA GLN A 63 -12.99 21.12 8.66
C GLN A 63 -14.19 21.68 9.44
N LEU A 64 -15.19 20.85 9.73
CA LEU A 64 -16.37 21.26 10.50
C LEU A 64 -15.98 21.66 11.94
N LEU A 65 -15.05 20.97 12.58
CA LEU A 65 -14.55 21.37 13.91
C LEU A 65 -13.80 22.70 13.86
N VAL A 66 -12.89 22.89 12.89
CA VAL A 66 -12.16 24.15 12.73
C VAL A 66 -13.14 25.30 12.42
N SER A 67 -14.09 25.09 11.51
CA SER A 67 -15.07 26.11 11.12
C SER A 67 -15.95 26.58 12.29
N ARG A 68 -16.26 25.69 13.25
CA ARG A 68 -16.99 26.06 14.47
C ARG A 68 -16.24 27.07 15.32
N PHE A 69 -14.91 26.97 15.41
CA PHE A 69 -14.12 27.94 16.16
C PHE A 69 -13.84 29.22 15.36
N VAL A 70 -13.67 29.08 14.04
CA VAL A 70 -13.44 30.21 13.12
C VAL A 70 -14.69 31.08 12.94
N GLY A 71 -15.90 30.50 13.02
CA GLY A 71 -17.15 31.19 12.70
C GLY A 71 -17.40 31.33 11.20
N GLY A 72 -18.41 32.13 10.84
CA GLY A 72 -18.75 32.44 9.45
C GLY A 72 -17.96 33.63 8.89
N GLY A 73 -18.30 34.04 7.66
CA GLY A 73 -17.77 35.25 7.03
C GLY A 73 -16.45 35.05 6.29
N TRP A 74 -15.56 36.04 6.36
CA TRP A 74 -14.30 36.13 5.60
C TRP A 74 -13.32 34.98 5.86
N PHE A 75 -13.33 34.41 7.07
CA PHE A 75 -12.37 33.39 7.49
C PHE A 75 -12.86 31.97 7.25
N TYR A 76 -14.11 31.76 6.79
CA TYR A 76 -14.68 30.43 6.61
C TYR A 76 -13.84 29.56 5.66
N GLY A 77 -13.37 30.12 4.53
CA GLY A 77 -12.49 29.42 3.60
C GLY A 77 -11.19 28.91 4.24
N LEU A 78 -10.63 29.65 5.22
CA LEU A 78 -9.42 29.23 5.92
C LEU A 78 -9.63 27.96 6.77
N SER A 79 -10.86 27.66 7.19
CA SER A 79 -11.17 26.43 7.92
C SER A 79 -10.85 25.15 7.14
N TYR A 80 -10.80 25.24 5.80
CA TYR A 80 -10.44 24.12 4.94
C TYR A 80 -8.93 23.88 4.85
N VAL A 81 -8.10 24.87 5.18
CA VAL A 81 -6.63 24.80 5.00
C VAL A 81 -6.02 23.59 5.73
N PRO A 82 -6.33 23.32 7.02
CA PRO A 82 -5.80 22.13 7.69
C PRO A 82 -6.21 20.82 7.01
N SER A 83 -7.48 20.70 6.60
CA SER A 83 -7.97 19.51 5.90
C SER A 83 -7.32 19.32 4.53
N PHE A 84 -7.06 20.39 3.78
CA PHE A 84 -6.33 20.31 2.52
C PHE A 84 -4.85 19.93 2.71
N LEU A 85 -4.19 20.44 3.76
CA LEU A 85 -2.83 20.04 4.08
C LEU A 85 -2.74 18.58 4.52
N LEU A 86 -3.73 18.08 5.27
CA LEU A 86 -3.83 16.66 5.59
C LEU A 86 -4.10 15.81 4.35
N TRP A 87 -4.89 16.32 3.39
CA TRP A 87 -5.06 15.62 2.11
C TRP A 87 -3.75 15.55 1.34
N LEU A 88 -3.00 16.65 1.25
CA LEU A 88 -1.66 16.68 0.63
C LEU A 88 -0.68 15.73 1.34
N PHE A 89 -0.73 15.68 2.67
CA PHE A 89 0.03 14.72 3.46
C PHE A 89 -0.31 13.27 3.08
N LEU A 90 -1.59 12.93 2.91
CA LEU A 90 -2.03 11.59 2.52
C LEU A 90 -1.70 11.20 1.07
N LEU A 91 -1.33 12.15 0.20
CA LEU A 91 -0.81 11.85 -1.14
C LEU A 91 0.60 11.27 -1.10
N ASP A 92 1.31 11.44 0.03
CA ASP A 92 2.57 10.77 0.28
C ASP A 92 2.32 9.27 0.53
N GLU A 93 3.10 8.42 -0.12
CA GLU A 93 3.00 6.95 -0.02
C GLU A 93 3.42 6.43 1.36
N HIS A 94 4.15 7.24 2.13
CA HIS A 94 4.65 6.90 3.46
C HIS A 94 3.82 7.52 4.60
N ALA A 95 2.82 8.34 4.29
CA ALA A 95 1.93 8.93 5.28
C ALA A 95 0.98 7.89 5.89
N LEU A 96 0.80 7.93 7.20
CA LEU A 96 -0.09 7.03 7.93
C LEU A 96 -1.37 7.76 8.38
N MET A 97 -2.51 7.07 8.28
CA MET A 97 -3.82 7.63 8.64
C MET A 97 -3.95 7.96 10.13
N GLY A 98 -3.11 7.38 10.98
CA GLY A 98 -3.03 7.73 12.40
C GLY A 98 -2.78 9.22 12.64
N GLY A 99 -2.05 9.90 11.75
CA GLY A 99 -1.82 11.35 11.86
C GLY A 99 -3.09 12.18 11.65
N VAL A 100 -4.02 11.73 10.79
CA VAL A 100 -5.31 12.40 10.59
C VAL A 100 -6.19 12.23 11.82
N TRP A 101 -6.21 11.02 12.39
CA TRP A 101 -6.91 10.74 13.64
C TRP A 101 -6.35 11.53 14.82
N ALA A 102 -5.03 11.69 14.89
CA ALA A 102 -4.36 12.52 15.89
C ALA A 102 -4.94 13.94 15.90
N VAL A 103 -4.97 14.61 14.74
CA VAL A 103 -5.50 15.97 14.59
C VAL A 103 -6.99 16.01 14.97
N LEU A 104 -7.78 15.04 14.49
CA LEU A 104 -9.21 14.97 14.80
C LEU A 104 -9.48 14.81 16.31
N LEU A 105 -8.81 13.86 16.97
CA LEU A 105 -8.94 13.61 18.42
C LEU A 105 -8.53 14.85 19.23
N THR A 106 -7.49 15.57 18.77
CA THR A 106 -7.06 16.82 19.41
C THR A 106 -8.12 17.91 19.29
N LEU A 107 -8.70 18.09 18.10
CA LEU A 107 -9.79 19.05 17.89
C LEU A 107 -11.05 18.68 18.69
N LEU A 108 -11.38 17.39 18.80
CA LEU A 108 -12.48 16.90 19.62
C LEU A 108 -12.25 17.17 21.11
N ALA A 109 -11.03 16.96 21.62
CA ALA A 109 -10.67 17.28 23.00
C ALA A 109 -10.77 18.78 23.27
N VAL A 110 -10.23 19.64 22.38
CA VAL A 110 -10.36 21.10 22.47
C VAL A 110 -11.82 21.53 22.44
N TRP A 111 -12.64 20.91 21.58
CA TRP A 111 -14.07 21.18 21.50
C TRP A 111 -14.81 20.79 22.77
N GLY A 112 -14.55 19.60 23.34
CA GLY A 112 -15.12 19.17 24.61
C GLY A 112 -14.74 20.12 25.76
N LEU A 113 -13.46 20.50 25.87
CA LEU A 113 -12.97 21.44 26.88
C LEU A 113 -13.57 22.85 26.70
N SER A 114 -13.90 23.25 25.47
CA SER A 114 -14.52 24.55 25.19
C SER A 114 -15.96 24.67 25.71
N LYS A 115 -16.66 23.54 25.92
CA LYS A 115 -18.03 23.49 26.44
C LYS A 115 -18.11 23.65 27.97
N LEU A 116 -16.99 23.47 28.68
CA LEU A 116 -16.96 23.59 30.13
C LEU A 116 -17.07 25.06 30.58
N PRO A 117 -17.80 25.34 31.67
CA PRO A 117 -17.91 26.68 32.23
C PRO A 117 -16.53 27.23 32.62
N LYS A 118 -16.38 28.56 32.56
CA LYS A 118 -15.15 29.22 32.97
C LYS A 118 -15.05 29.18 34.51
N GLY A 119 -14.22 28.29 35.03
CA GLY A 119 -13.99 28.10 36.47
C GLY A 119 -12.88 27.09 36.75
N TRP A 120 -12.59 26.84 38.03
CA TRP A 120 -11.53 25.93 38.48
C TRP A 120 -11.65 24.51 37.91
N GLY A 121 -12.88 24.01 37.77
CA GLY A 121 -13.14 22.69 37.17
C GLY A 121 -12.63 22.55 35.72
N ARG A 122 -12.58 23.64 34.94
CA ARG A 122 -12.01 23.62 33.59
C ARG A 122 -10.49 23.46 33.63
N TYR A 123 -9.80 24.11 34.55
CA TYR A 123 -8.34 23.95 34.69
C TYR A 123 -7.98 22.54 35.12
N ILE A 124 -8.74 21.96 36.07
CA ILE A 124 -8.58 20.56 36.47
C ILE A 124 -8.81 19.63 35.26
N ALA A 125 -9.89 19.86 34.50
CA ALA A 125 -10.16 19.07 33.29
C ALA A 125 -9.03 19.18 32.26
N VAL A 126 -8.45 20.36 32.04
CA VAL A 126 -7.30 20.53 31.14
C VAL A 126 -6.09 19.72 31.63
N ILE A 127 -5.77 19.80 32.93
CA ILE A 127 -4.64 19.06 33.53
C ILE A 127 -4.83 17.54 33.38
N VAL A 128 -6.06 17.04 33.47
CA VAL A 128 -6.38 15.61 33.31
C VAL A 128 -6.41 15.18 31.84
N VAL A 129 -7.00 16.00 30.96
CA VAL A 129 -7.16 15.66 29.53
C VAL A 129 -5.84 15.71 28.79
N LEU A 130 -4.89 16.57 29.16
CA LEU A 130 -3.61 16.70 28.46
C LEU A 130 -2.78 15.40 28.47
N PRO A 131 -2.51 14.73 29.62
CA PRO A 131 -1.83 13.44 29.65
C PRO A 131 -2.58 12.34 28.88
N ILE A 132 -3.91 12.30 28.99
CA ILE A 132 -4.74 11.33 28.28
C ILE A 132 -4.62 11.54 26.77
N LEU A 133 -4.71 12.80 26.32
CA LEU A 133 -4.59 13.15 24.91
C LEU A 133 -3.19 12.83 24.38
N TYR A 134 -2.14 13.13 25.15
CA TYR A 134 -0.78 12.73 24.82
C TYR A 134 -0.62 11.21 24.72
N TRP A 135 -1.29 10.43 25.57
CA TRP A 135 -1.25 8.97 25.46
C TRP A 135 -2.02 8.45 24.24
N MET A 136 -3.20 9.02 23.93
CA MET A 136 -4.01 8.63 22.78
C MET A 136 -3.37 9.01 21.43
N VAL A 137 -2.74 10.17 21.36
CA VAL A 137 -2.27 10.83 20.14
C VAL A 137 -0.72 10.91 20.07
N GLY A 138 -0.04 10.47 21.12
CA GLY A 138 1.42 10.45 21.15
C GLY A 138 2.03 11.85 21.17
N SER A 139 3.36 11.88 21.07
CA SER A 139 4.07 13.12 20.89
C SER A 139 4.00 13.55 19.43
N TYR A 140 3.24 14.61 19.14
CA TYR A 140 3.37 15.30 17.86
C TYR A 140 4.84 15.60 17.56
N TRP A 141 5.62 16.04 18.55
CA TRP A 141 7.02 16.42 18.36
C TRP A 141 7.97 15.27 17.99
N SER A 142 7.68 14.01 18.32
CA SER A 142 8.59 12.90 17.98
C SER A 142 8.38 12.38 16.56
N GLY A 143 7.19 12.54 15.97
CA GLY A 143 6.90 12.17 14.57
C GLY A 143 6.96 10.68 14.24
N SER A 144 7.41 9.86 15.18
CA SER A 144 7.86 8.49 14.95
C SER A 144 6.74 7.50 14.65
N HIS A 145 5.47 7.89 14.80
CA HIS A 145 4.30 7.00 14.67
C HIS A 145 3.39 7.31 13.48
N TYR A 146 3.61 8.42 12.76
CA TYR A 146 2.68 8.87 11.70
C TYR A 146 3.28 8.88 10.30
N TYR A 147 4.52 8.43 10.17
CA TYR A 147 5.22 8.33 8.92
C TYR A 147 6.03 7.03 8.91
N ARG A 148 6.06 6.31 7.79
CA ARG A 148 6.70 4.99 7.71
C ARG A 148 8.20 5.03 8.02
N TYR A 149 8.87 6.14 7.73
CA TYR A 149 10.27 6.36 8.11
C TYR A 149 10.35 7.00 9.49
N PRO A 150 10.82 6.29 10.53
CA PRO A 150 10.82 6.82 11.91
C PRO A 150 11.69 8.07 12.10
N ARG A 151 12.66 8.30 11.19
CA ARG A 151 13.59 9.44 11.23
C ARG A 151 13.08 10.67 10.45
N VAL A 152 12.00 10.55 9.69
CA VAL A 152 11.46 11.64 8.88
C VAL A 152 10.33 12.31 9.64
N PHE A 153 10.48 13.60 9.85
CA PHE A 153 9.46 14.43 10.50
C PHE A 153 8.39 14.85 9.48
N PRO A 154 7.11 14.47 9.66
CA PRO A 154 6.05 14.81 8.71
C PRO A 154 5.65 16.28 8.83
N THR A 155 6.40 17.15 8.15
CA THR A 155 6.23 18.61 8.22
C THR A 155 4.82 19.08 7.89
N LEU A 156 4.20 18.50 6.85
CA LEU A 156 2.82 18.83 6.45
C LEU A 156 1.80 18.51 7.55
N LEU A 157 1.97 17.39 8.26
CA LEU A 157 1.11 17.01 9.38
C LEU A 157 1.20 18.03 10.52
N TYR A 158 2.41 18.49 10.85
CA TYR A 158 2.61 19.49 11.91
C TYR A 158 2.09 20.86 11.53
N VAL A 159 2.31 21.28 10.28
CA VAL A 159 1.77 22.54 9.78
C VAL A 159 0.24 22.47 9.79
N ALA A 160 -0.36 21.36 9.37
CA ALA A 160 -1.81 21.17 9.44
C ALA A 160 -2.32 21.24 10.89
N TRP A 161 -1.67 20.55 11.82
CA TRP A 161 -2.03 20.57 13.24
C TRP A 161 -1.93 21.97 13.86
N LEU A 162 -0.80 22.67 13.64
CA LEU A 162 -0.59 24.04 14.12
C LEU A 162 -1.62 25.00 13.53
N LEU A 163 -1.89 24.92 12.21
CA LEU A 163 -2.87 25.77 11.56
C LEU A 163 -4.30 25.47 12.00
N ALA A 164 -4.62 24.21 12.32
CA ALA A 164 -5.93 23.85 12.89
C ALA A 164 -6.22 24.58 14.22
N LEU A 165 -5.17 24.93 14.98
CA LEU A 165 -5.28 25.70 16.22
C LEU A 165 -5.09 27.21 16.00
N ALA A 166 -4.18 27.61 15.11
CA ALA A 166 -3.83 29.01 14.86
C ALA A 166 -4.90 29.76 14.07
N ILE A 167 -5.54 29.13 13.07
CA ILE A 167 -6.56 29.78 12.23
C ILE A 167 -7.76 30.27 13.06
N PRO A 168 -8.32 29.47 14.00
CA PRO A 168 -9.33 29.98 14.93
C PRO A 168 -8.88 31.19 15.76
N LEU A 169 -7.63 31.18 16.24
CA LEU A 169 -7.08 32.28 17.05
C LEU A 169 -6.92 33.55 16.21
N LEU A 170 -6.42 33.43 14.99
CA LEU A 170 -6.34 34.54 14.03
C LEU A 170 -7.73 35.09 13.69
N ALA A 171 -8.70 34.22 13.39
CA ALA A 171 -10.07 34.64 13.12
C ALA A 171 -10.72 35.35 14.33
N TYR A 172 -10.39 34.92 15.56
CA TYR A 172 -10.84 35.59 16.78
C TYR A 172 -10.25 37.00 16.92
N VAL A 173 -8.95 37.18 16.66
CA VAL A 173 -8.27 38.48 16.75
C VAL A 173 -8.72 39.43 15.63
N CYS A 174 -8.79 38.94 14.38
CA CYS A 174 -9.11 39.75 13.22
C CYS A 174 -10.60 40.14 13.15
N ARG A 175 -11.51 39.40 13.79
CA ARG A 175 -12.92 39.80 13.93
C ARG A 175 -13.12 41.10 14.71
N LYS A 176 -12.12 41.57 15.46
CA LYS A 176 -12.15 42.92 16.06
C LYS A 176 -12.08 44.03 15.01
N TRP A 177 -11.58 43.74 13.80
CA TRP A 177 -11.26 44.72 12.77
C TRP A 177 -12.11 44.55 11.50
N LEU A 178 -12.49 43.32 11.17
CA LEU A 178 -13.40 43.02 10.06
C LEU A 178 -14.83 42.82 10.57
N LYS A 179 -15.78 43.60 10.04
CA LYS A 179 -17.22 43.38 10.29
C LYS A 179 -17.69 42.14 9.51
N ASP A 180 -18.33 41.22 10.22
CA ASP A 180 -18.99 40.07 9.60
C ASP A 180 -20.15 40.53 8.71
N SER A 181 -20.13 40.11 7.45
CA SER A 181 -21.28 40.25 6.55
C SER A 181 -22.19 39.04 6.72
N LYS A 182 -23.50 39.28 6.79
CA LYS A 182 -24.52 38.23 6.94
C LYS A 182 -24.78 37.43 5.65
N GLY A 183 -24.15 37.81 4.53
CA GLY A 183 -24.36 37.17 3.22
C GLY A 183 -23.47 35.95 2.97
N LEU A 184 -23.99 34.97 2.23
CA LEU A 184 -23.27 33.76 1.80
C LEU A 184 -22.14 34.01 0.78
N VAL A 185 -22.12 35.19 0.15
CA VAL A 185 -21.15 35.52 -0.91
C VAL A 185 -19.70 35.48 -0.40
N ILE A 186 -19.45 36.09 0.76
CA ILE A 186 -18.11 36.18 1.33
C ILE A 186 -17.53 34.80 1.71
N PRO A 187 -18.24 33.93 2.46
CA PRO A 187 -17.72 32.59 2.74
C PRO A 187 -17.54 31.77 1.46
N LEU A 188 -18.42 31.89 0.46
CA LEU A 188 -18.27 31.21 -0.83
C LEU A 188 -17.02 31.69 -1.59
N CYS A 189 -16.77 33.00 -1.66
CA CYS A 189 -15.57 33.55 -2.28
C CYS A 189 -14.29 33.12 -1.54
N SER A 190 -14.31 33.12 -0.20
CA SER A 190 -13.18 32.66 0.61
C SER A 190 -12.89 31.16 0.39
N PHE A 191 -13.93 30.34 0.26
CA PHE A 191 -13.81 28.93 -0.08
C PHE A 191 -13.27 28.73 -1.49
N ALA A 192 -13.82 29.44 -2.49
CA ALA A 192 -13.39 29.34 -3.88
C ALA A 192 -11.91 29.70 -4.03
N LEU A 193 -11.45 30.76 -3.35
CA LEU A 193 -10.04 31.14 -3.34
C LEU A 193 -9.15 30.02 -2.79
N VAL A 194 -9.48 29.47 -1.61
CA VAL A 194 -8.71 28.39 -1.00
C VAL A 194 -8.77 27.12 -1.86
N ALA A 195 -9.93 26.79 -2.44
CA ALA A 195 -10.09 25.63 -3.30
C ALA A 195 -9.24 25.73 -4.59
N VAL A 196 -9.16 26.91 -5.21
CA VAL A 196 -8.32 27.12 -6.40
C VAL A 196 -6.84 27.02 -6.05
N VAL A 197 -6.40 27.69 -4.98
CA VAL A 197 -5.00 27.66 -4.54
C VAL A 197 -4.58 26.24 -4.14
N MET A 198 -5.36 25.57 -3.29
CA MET A 198 -5.04 24.21 -2.85
C MET A 198 -5.17 23.19 -3.99
N GLY A 199 -6.15 23.36 -4.89
CA GLY A 199 -6.28 22.53 -6.09
C GLY A 199 -5.05 22.61 -6.99
N ALA A 200 -4.49 23.81 -7.20
CA ALA A 200 -3.25 23.99 -7.94
C ALA A 200 -2.04 23.34 -7.25
N VAL A 201 -1.96 23.44 -5.92
CA VAL A 201 -0.89 22.79 -5.11
C VAL A 201 -0.99 21.27 -5.20
N VAL A 202 -2.19 20.71 -5.12
CA VAL A 202 -2.43 19.26 -5.24
C VAL A 202 -2.04 18.76 -6.62
N TRP A 203 -2.45 19.46 -7.68
CA TRP A 203 -2.07 19.08 -9.04
C TRP A 203 -0.55 19.08 -9.20
N LYS A 204 0.15 20.11 -8.71
CA LYS A 204 1.61 20.19 -8.81
C LYS A 204 2.34 19.05 -8.07
N ASN A 205 1.78 18.58 -6.95
CA ASN A 205 2.39 17.54 -6.11
C ASN A 205 1.92 16.11 -6.44
N ALA A 206 0.93 15.94 -7.32
CA ALA A 206 0.43 14.62 -7.68
C ALA A 206 1.47 13.84 -8.51
N ASN A 207 1.90 12.67 -8.01
CA ASN A 207 2.90 11.82 -8.66
C ASN A 207 2.25 10.75 -9.55
N PHE A 208 1.73 11.16 -10.70
CA PHE A 208 1.10 10.24 -11.66
C PHE A 208 2.00 9.09 -12.14
N LYS A 209 3.33 9.25 -12.08
CA LYS A 209 4.27 8.18 -12.42
C LYS A 209 4.24 7.05 -11.37
N ALA A 210 4.23 7.40 -10.09
CA ALA A 210 4.10 6.43 -9.00
C ALA A 210 2.73 5.73 -9.05
N GLU A 211 1.64 6.48 -9.25
CA GLU A 211 0.29 5.90 -9.43
C GLU A 211 0.24 4.89 -10.58
N LYS A 212 0.96 5.15 -11.69
CA LYS A 212 1.05 4.21 -12.81
C LYS A 212 1.83 2.94 -12.47
N VAL A 213 2.90 3.03 -11.66
CA VAL A 213 3.61 1.84 -11.15
C VAL A 213 2.67 1.00 -10.27
N MET A 214 1.97 1.65 -9.33
CA MET A 214 1.00 1.01 -8.45
C MET A 214 -0.16 0.38 -9.23
N GLN A 215 -0.55 0.98 -10.36
CA GLN A 215 -1.55 0.43 -11.27
C GLN A 215 -1.11 -0.93 -11.85
N TYR A 216 0.12 -1.06 -12.33
CA TYR A 216 0.63 -2.33 -12.85
C TYR A 216 0.69 -3.40 -11.76
N ASP A 217 1.20 -3.06 -10.57
CA ASP A 217 1.22 -3.98 -9.42
C ASP A 217 -0.19 -4.45 -9.02
N PHE A 218 -1.16 -3.52 -8.98
CA PHE A 218 -2.56 -3.84 -8.71
C PHE A 218 -3.12 -4.81 -9.76
N MET A 219 -2.90 -4.55 -11.05
CA MET A 219 -3.39 -5.42 -12.11
C MET A 219 -2.74 -6.80 -12.07
N ALA A 220 -1.44 -6.88 -11.74
CA ALA A 220 -0.70 -8.14 -11.62
C ALA A 220 -1.22 -8.99 -10.45
N SER A 221 -1.41 -8.38 -9.27
CA SER A 221 -1.94 -9.07 -8.08
C SER A 221 -3.36 -9.60 -8.25
N HIS A 222 -4.15 -8.98 -9.13
CA HIS A 222 -5.51 -9.42 -9.48
C HIS A 222 -5.57 -10.26 -10.76
N GLN A 223 -4.42 -10.67 -11.30
CA GLN A 223 -4.31 -11.51 -12.50
C GLN A 223 -5.03 -10.93 -13.74
N GLN A 224 -5.07 -9.60 -13.87
CA GLN A 224 -5.75 -8.89 -14.97
C GLN A 224 -4.88 -8.80 -16.22
N TRP A 225 -4.39 -9.95 -16.72
CA TRP A 225 -3.38 -10.04 -17.79
C TRP A 225 -3.77 -9.29 -19.07
N ASN A 226 -5.02 -9.45 -19.53
CA ASN A 226 -5.50 -8.74 -20.72
C ASN A 226 -5.49 -7.22 -20.53
N ARG A 227 -5.90 -6.75 -19.34
CA ARG A 227 -5.94 -5.32 -19.01
C ARG A 227 -4.54 -4.72 -18.94
N ILE A 228 -3.55 -5.48 -18.47
CA ILE A 228 -2.13 -5.07 -18.46
C ILE A 228 -1.66 -4.82 -19.90
N ILE A 229 -1.93 -5.77 -20.81
CA ILE A 229 -1.54 -5.65 -22.23
C ILE A 229 -2.25 -4.47 -22.89
N GLU A 230 -3.56 -4.29 -22.69
CA GLU A 230 -4.31 -3.13 -23.19
C GLU A 230 -3.74 -1.80 -22.68
N THR A 231 -3.35 -1.75 -21.40
CA THR A 231 -2.76 -0.55 -20.78
C THR A 231 -1.37 -0.26 -21.38
N ALA A 232 -0.54 -1.29 -21.53
CA ALA A 232 0.78 -1.18 -22.16
C ALA A 232 0.71 -0.77 -23.64
N ASN A 233 -0.32 -1.22 -24.37
CA ASN A 233 -0.54 -0.82 -25.77
C ASN A 233 -0.95 0.64 -25.91
N LYS A 234 -1.71 1.19 -24.96
CA LYS A 234 -2.08 2.61 -24.94
C LYS A 234 -0.88 3.50 -24.64
N GLU A 235 -0.08 3.12 -23.67
CA GLU A 235 1.10 3.89 -23.27
C GLU A 235 2.18 2.96 -22.72
N LYS A 236 3.21 2.70 -23.55
CA LYS A 236 4.27 1.74 -23.26
C LYS A 236 4.96 2.07 -21.93
N PRO A 237 5.14 1.08 -21.03
CA PRO A 237 5.86 1.29 -19.80
C PRO A 237 7.34 1.57 -20.10
N ASN A 238 7.89 2.58 -19.44
CA ASN A 238 9.31 2.92 -19.50
C ASN A 238 10.04 2.60 -18.19
N ASN A 239 9.31 2.22 -17.13
CA ASN A 239 9.88 1.81 -15.85
C ASN A 239 10.07 0.28 -15.81
N GLN A 240 10.98 -0.19 -14.97
CA GLN A 240 11.32 -1.61 -14.89
C GLN A 240 10.12 -2.47 -14.48
N ILE A 241 9.41 -2.09 -13.40
CA ILE A 241 8.24 -2.84 -12.90
C ILE A 241 7.14 -2.98 -13.97
N GLY A 242 6.85 -1.92 -14.71
CA GLY A 242 5.83 -1.96 -15.76
C GLY A 242 6.21 -2.91 -16.90
N VAL A 243 7.48 -2.95 -17.29
CA VAL A 243 7.99 -3.89 -18.31
C VAL A 243 7.93 -5.34 -17.79
N THR A 244 8.33 -5.59 -16.54
CA THR A 244 8.24 -6.93 -15.92
C THR A 244 6.80 -7.44 -15.88
N VAL A 245 5.87 -6.63 -15.40
CA VAL A 245 4.44 -6.99 -15.31
C VAL A 245 3.85 -7.18 -16.70
N GLN A 246 4.27 -6.40 -17.68
CA GLN A 246 3.86 -6.55 -19.07
C GLN A 246 4.37 -7.87 -19.67
N ASN A 247 5.66 -8.20 -19.49
CA ASN A 247 6.24 -9.46 -19.96
C ASN A 247 5.57 -10.66 -19.29
N LEU A 248 5.30 -10.57 -17.98
CA LEU A 248 4.51 -11.57 -17.26
C LEU A 248 3.12 -11.76 -17.88
N ALA A 249 2.42 -10.67 -18.19
CA ALA A 249 1.11 -10.75 -18.82
C ALA A 249 1.15 -11.38 -20.22
N LEU A 250 2.16 -11.05 -21.04
CA LEU A 250 2.36 -11.68 -22.36
C LEU A 250 2.65 -13.18 -22.23
N ALA A 251 3.46 -13.58 -21.24
CA ALA A 251 3.78 -14.98 -20.99
C ALA A 251 2.58 -15.78 -20.50
N MET A 252 1.78 -15.21 -19.59
CA MET A 252 0.51 -15.79 -19.14
C MET A 252 -0.50 -15.97 -20.29
N ARG A 253 -0.36 -15.20 -21.38
CA ARG A 253 -1.15 -15.33 -22.60
C ARG A 253 -0.52 -16.23 -23.66
N GLY A 254 0.70 -16.73 -23.44
CA GLY A 254 1.40 -17.59 -24.40
C GLY A 254 1.96 -16.87 -25.62
N VAL A 255 2.08 -15.53 -25.57
CA VAL A 255 2.48 -14.70 -26.73
C VAL A 255 3.73 -13.85 -26.44
N LEU A 256 4.50 -14.20 -25.40
CA LEU A 256 5.70 -13.44 -25.02
C LEU A 256 6.69 -13.35 -26.18
N LEU A 257 7.05 -14.48 -26.77
CA LEU A 257 8.07 -14.55 -27.81
C LEU A 257 7.68 -13.79 -29.08
N ASP A 258 6.39 -13.79 -29.43
CA ASP A 258 5.88 -13.13 -30.63
C ASP A 258 5.79 -11.62 -30.46
N GLN A 259 5.51 -11.15 -29.23
CA GLN A 259 5.15 -9.75 -28.99
C GLN A 259 6.16 -8.94 -28.18
N MET A 260 7.09 -9.57 -27.46
CA MET A 260 8.02 -8.86 -26.56
C MET A 260 8.82 -7.77 -27.29
N GLN A 261 9.22 -8.00 -28.54
CA GLN A 261 10.01 -7.05 -29.34
C GLN A 261 9.24 -5.77 -29.70
N ASN A 262 7.90 -5.79 -29.60
CA ASN A 262 7.07 -4.60 -29.86
C ASN A 262 7.15 -3.57 -28.71
N TYR A 263 7.73 -3.95 -27.58
CA TYR A 263 7.82 -3.14 -26.37
C TYR A 263 9.27 -2.92 -25.96
N ASN A 264 9.50 -1.86 -25.19
CA ASN A 264 10.81 -1.62 -24.61
C ASN A 264 11.08 -2.64 -23.50
N GLN A 265 12.19 -3.38 -23.62
CA GLN A 265 12.52 -4.48 -22.72
C GLN A 265 13.38 -4.05 -21.53
N ASN A 266 14.01 -2.87 -21.56
CA ASN A 266 14.91 -2.41 -20.49
C ASN A 266 16.00 -3.46 -20.11
N GLY A 267 16.46 -4.24 -21.09
CA GLY A 267 17.43 -5.32 -20.89
C GLY A 267 16.84 -6.55 -20.18
N ILE A 268 17.71 -7.41 -19.64
CA ILE A 268 17.32 -8.64 -18.95
C ILE A 268 16.46 -8.34 -17.71
N ALA A 269 16.77 -7.24 -17.03
CA ALA A 269 16.11 -6.83 -15.80
C ALA A 269 14.62 -6.42 -15.99
N GLY A 270 14.18 -6.17 -17.22
CA GLY A 270 12.77 -5.99 -17.54
C GLY A 270 12.03 -7.31 -17.84
N LEU A 271 12.75 -8.42 -18.08
CA LEU A 271 12.16 -9.75 -18.13
C LEU A 271 11.92 -10.26 -16.70
N LEU A 272 12.99 -10.33 -15.90
CA LEU A 272 12.95 -10.62 -14.47
C LEU A 272 13.91 -9.68 -13.76
N PRO A 273 13.41 -8.77 -12.88
CA PRO A 273 14.24 -7.90 -12.07
C PRO A 273 15.14 -8.69 -11.13
N ASP A 274 16.29 -8.11 -10.83
CA ASP A 274 17.06 -8.51 -9.65
C ASP A 274 16.25 -8.22 -8.38
N VAL A 275 16.41 -9.09 -7.38
CA VAL A 275 15.74 -8.89 -6.09
C VAL A 275 16.39 -7.70 -5.39
N GLN A 276 15.65 -6.59 -5.29
CA GLN A 276 16.07 -5.42 -4.53
C GLN A 276 15.54 -5.45 -3.10
N SER A 277 16.32 -4.94 -2.15
CA SER A 277 15.92 -4.87 -0.74
C SER A 277 15.12 -3.59 -0.43
N ASP A 278 14.07 -3.31 -1.19
CA ASP A 278 13.11 -2.24 -0.93
C ASP A 278 11.71 -2.80 -0.66
N ALA A 279 10.80 -2.00 -0.10
CA ALA A 279 9.49 -2.49 0.30
C ALA A 279 8.50 -2.67 -0.89
N THR A 280 8.86 -2.20 -2.10
CA THR A 280 7.87 -1.86 -3.13
C THR A 280 8.07 -2.62 -4.44
N SER A 281 9.31 -2.70 -4.93
CA SER A 281 9.66 -3.44 -6.14
C SER A 281 9.57 -4.98 -6.03
N PRO A 282 9.72 -5.61 -4.84
CA PRO A 282 9.78 -7.07 -4.79
C PRO A 282 8.43 -7.74 -4.96
N MET A 283 7.31 -7.06 -4.69
CA MET A 283 5.98 -7.69 -4.76
C MET A 283 5.55 -8.04 -6.20
N PRO A 284 5.65 -7.13 -7.20
CA PRO A 284 5.47 -7.48 -8.60
C PRO A 284 6.46 -8.54 -9.10
N THR A 285 7.71 -8.47 -8.63
CA THR A 285 8.79 -9.40 -9.00
C THR A 285 8.51 -10.81 -8.48
N ALA A 286 8.08 -10.91 -7.22
CA ALA A 286 7.64 -12.15 -6.60
C ALA A 286 6.41 -12.75 -7.31
N GLU A 287 5.51 -11.91 -7.86
CA GLU A 287 4.40 -12.40 -8.67
C GLU A 287 4.91 -13.13 -9.92
N ALA A 288 5.90 -12.57 -10.62
CA ALA A 288 6.50 -13.22 -11.78
C ALA A 288 7.14 -14.57 -11.41
N PHE A 289 7.93 -14.61 -10.33
CA PHE A 289 8.52 -15.87 -9.83
C PHE A 289 7.46 -16.89 -9.42
N TYR A 290 6.40 -16.45 -8.75
CA TYR A 290 5.32 -17.30 -8.30
C TYR A 290 4.60 -17.94 -9.50
N GLN A 291 4.24 -17.15 -10.51
CA GLN A 291 3.55 -17.66 -11.69
C GLN A 291 4.42 -18.59 -12.54
N LEU A 292 5.74 -18.35 -12.60
CA LEU A 292 6.68 -19.22 -13.29
C LEU A 292 6.83 -20.60 -12.64
N GLY A 293 6.57 -20.73 -11.34
CA GLY A 293 6.86 -21.94 -10.56
C GLY A 293 8.16 -21.86 -9.75
N MET A 294 8.81 -20.70 -9.71
CA MET A 294 10.01 -20.46 -8.90
C MET A 294 9.62 -20.16 -7.43
N ILE A 295 8.91 -21.10 -6.80
CA ILE A 295 8.19 -20.89 -5.53
C ILE A 295 9.11 -20.49 -4.37
N ASN A 296 10.29 -21.10 -4.26
CA ASN A 296 11.27 -20.77 -3.22
C ASN A 296 11.80 -19.34 -3.38
N VAL A 297 12.03 -18.90 -4.63
CA VAL A 297 12.50 -17.54 -4.94
C VAL A 297 11.40 -16.52 -4.63
N ALA A 298 10.17 -16.82 -5.03
CA ALA A 298 9.01 -15.99 -4.68
C ALA A 298 8.84 -15.87 -3.16
N GLN A 299 8.96 -16.97 -2.41
CA GLN A 299 8.85 -16.97 -0.94
C GLN A 299 9.91 -16.07 -0.30
N ARG A 300 11.18 -16.22 -0.70
CA ARG A 300 12.29 -15.40 -0.20
C ARG A 300 12.05 -13.92 -0.50
N THR A 301 11.71 -13.60 -1.75
CA THR A 301 11.47 -12.22 -2.21
C THR A 301 10.38 -11.54 -1.37
N VAL A 302 9.28 -12.25 -1.10
CA VAL A 302 8.18 -11.73 -0.27
C VAL A 302 8.57 -11.61 1.20
N PHE A 303 9.36 -12.55 1.71
CA PHE A 303 9.87 -12.48 3.08
C PHE A 303 10.77 -11.26 3.28
N GLU A 304 11.70 -11.02 2.35
CA GLU A 304 12.55 -9.83 2.36
C GLU A 304 11.73 -8.54 2.24
N ALA A 305 10.72 -8.50 1.36
CA ALA A 305 9.83 -7.36 1.22
C ALA A 305 9.07 -7.05 2.53
N GLN A 306 8.61 -8.10 3.23
CA GLN A 306 7.91 -7.97 4.51
C GLN A 306 8.82 -7.41 5.60
N GLU A 307 10.06 -7.88 5.68
CA GLU A 307 11.01 -7.41 6.70
C GLU A 307 11.63 -6.06 6.33
N ALA A 308 11.55 -5.64 5.06
CA ALA A 308 11.92 -4.29 4.61
C ALA A 308 10.87 -3.21 4.95
N ILE A 309 9.69 -3.59 5.48
CA ILE A 309 8.67 -2.63 5.93
C ILE A 309 9.19 -1.89 7.18
N LEU A 310 9.50 -0.60 7.01
CA LEU A 310 10.31 0.19 7.95
C LEU A 310 9.64 0.54 9.29
N ASP A 311 8.32 0.48 9.36
CA ASP A 311 7.56 0.70 10.60
C ASP A 311 7.29 -0.61 11.37
N PHE A 312 7.97 -1.70 10.98
CA PHE A 312 7.84 -3.05 11.53
C PHE A 312 6.44 -3.64 11.44
N GLN A 313 5.57 -3.02 10.64
CA GLN A 313 4.24 -3.54 10.39
C GLN A 313 4.31 -4.73 9.45
N LYS A 314 3.21 -5.47 9.41
CA LYS A 314 3.10 -6.68 8.62
C LYS A 314 2.11 -6.42 7.50
N SER A 315 2.36 -6.97 6.31
CA SER A 315 1.46 -6.93 5.17
C SER A 315 0.52 -8.14 5.15
N GLY A 316 -0.78 -7.90 4.94
CA GLY A 316 -1.74 -8.97 4.63
C GLY A 316 -1.43 -9.68 3.30
N ARG A 317 -1.01 -8.92 2.28
CA ARG A 317 -0.62 -9.44 0.98
C ARG A 317 0.62 -10.34 1.07
N CYS A 318 1.66 -9.93 1.81
CA CYS A 318 2.84 -10.78 2.02
C CYS A 318 2.48 -12.04 2.78
N TYR A 319 1.68 -11.95 3.86
CA TYR A 319 1.24 -13.13 4.61
C TYR A 319 0.45 -14.11 3.74
N LYS A 320 -0.43 -13.59 2.86
CA LYS A 320 -1.17 -14.43 1.90
C LYS A 320 -0.20 -15.17 0.98
N ARG A 321 0.75 -14.47 0.37
CA ARG A 321 1.71 -15.08 -0.56
C ARG A 321 2.66 -16.05 0.15
N LEU A 322 3.14 -15.74 1.35
CA LEU A 322 3.97 -16.63 2.18
C LEU A 322 3.21 -17.89 2.59
N ALA A 323 1.91 -17.79 2.90
CA ALA A 323 1.07 -18.94 3.16
C ALA A 323 0.92 -19.83 1.92
N GLN A 324 0.67 -19.24 0.74
CA GLN A 324 0.57 -19.96 -0.53
C GLN A 324 1.87 -20.69 -0.89
N THR A 325 3.01 -20.00 -0.84
CA THR A 325 4.30 -20.63 -1.17
C THR A 325 4.64 -21.74 -0.16
N SER A 326 4.41 -21.52 1.13
CA SER A 326 4.65 -22.54 2.17
C SER A 326 3.76 -23.76 1.98
N LEU A 327 2.51 -23.58 1.56
CA LEU A 327 1.59 -24.66 1.22
C LEU A 327 2.10 -25.47 0.02
N ILE A 328 2.51 -24.79 -1.06
CA ILE A 328 3.01 -25.45 -2.28
C ILE A 328 4.30 -26.24 -2.01
N ILE A 329 5.20 -25.69 -1.17
CA ILE A 329 6.46 -26.34 -0.77
C ILE A 329 6.20 -27.56 0.14
N GLY A 330 5.05 -27.63 0.81
CA GLY A 330 4.72 -28.69 1.78
C GLY A 330 5.07 -28.35 3.24
N SER A 331 5.46 -27.10 3.52
CA SER A 331 5.73 -26.60 4.87
C SER A 331 4.44 -26.19 5.59
N TYR A 332 3.56 -27.17 5.84
CA TYR A 332 2.19 -26.93 6.32
C TYR A 332 2.11 -26.22 7.68
N GLU A 333 3.03 -26.50 8.61
CA GLU A 333 3.07 -25.83 9.91
C GLU A 333 3.38 -24.33 9.78
N VAL A 334 4.23 -23.96 8.83
CA VAL A 334 4.55 -22.55 8.55
C VAL A 334 3.37 -21.87 7.86
N ALA A 335 2.76 -22.53 6.87
CA ALA A 335 1.55 -22.04 6.21
C ALA A 335 0.41 -21.79 7.22
N ARG A 336 0.22 -22.71 8.18
CA ARG A 336 -0.79 -22.60 9.24
C ARG A 336 -0.62 -21.33 10.08
N LYS A 337 0.60 -20.97 10.45
CA LYS A 337 0.88 -19.75 11.23
C LYS A 337 0.40 -18.49 10.51
N TYR A 338 0.71 -18.35 9.22
CA TYR A 338 0.25 -17.22 8.42
C TYR A 338 -1.28 -17.21 8.25
N LEU A 339 -1.87 -18.38 7.97
CA LEU A 339 -3.32 -18.52 7.80
C LEU A 339 -4.09 -18.19 9.09
N MET A 340 -3.62 -18.64 10.25
CA MET A 340 -4.22 -18.30 11.54
C MET A 340 -4.16 -16.80 11.85
N ALA A 341 -3.09 -16.10 11.43
CA ALA A 341 -3.05 -14.64 11.54
C ALA A 341 -4.09 -14.00 10.60
N LEU A 342 -4.18 -14.45 9.35
CA LEU A 342 -5.13 -13.92 8.36
C LEU A 342 -6.60 -14.23 8.70
N GLN A 343 -6.90 -15.33 9.40
CA GLN A 343 -8.24 -15.62 9.92
C GLN A 343 -8.77 -14.52 10.86
N LYS A 344 -7.88 -13.79 11.54
CA LYS A 344 -8.24 -12.69 12.45
C LYS A 344 -8.41 -11.36 11.72
N THR A 345 -8.38 -11.33 10.39
CA THR A 345 -8.59 -10.11 9.59
C THR A 345 -10.05 -10.02 9.12
N LEU A 346 -10.43 -8.88 8.54
CA LEU A 346 -11.76 -8.75 7.92
C LEU A 346 -11.79 -9.38 6.51
N PHE A 347 -10.86 -8.98 5.64
CA PHE A 347 -10.91 -9.30 4.20
C PHE A 347 -10.16 -10.57 3.78
N TYR A 348 -9.17 -11.03 4.55
CA TYR A 348 -8.42 -12.26 4.23
C TYR A 348 -8.97 -13.49 4.95
N ARG A 349 -9.93 -13.33 5.86
CA ARG A 349 -10.46 -14.41 6.71
C ARG A 349 -11.16 -15.51 5.91
N GLU A 350 -11.96 -15.14 4.92
CA GLU A 350 -12.67 -16.11 4.07
C GLU A 350 -11.67 -16.99 3.33
N TRP A 351 -10.74 -16.38 2.60
CA TRP A 351 -9.66 -17.10 1.92
C TRP A 351 -8.82 -17.97 2.88
N ALA A 352 -8.52 -17.48 4.09
CA ALA A 352 -7.78 -18.26 5.09
C ALA A 352 -8.56 -19.50 5.56
N ASN A 353 -9.87 -19.36 5.78
CA ASN A 353 -10.76 -20.47 6.17
C ASN A 353 -10.91 -21.50 5.06
N GLU A 354 -10.94 -21.08 3.79
CA GLU A 354 -10.99 -21.99 2.63
C GLU A 354 -9.67 -22.73 2.41
N THR A 355 -8.53 -22.08 2.71
CA THR A 355 -7.20 -22.64 2.48
C THR A 355 -6.75 -23.57 3.60
N LEU A 356 -7.18 -23.35 4.84
CA LEU A 356 -6.76 -24.16 6.00
C LEU A 356 -7.06 -25.67 5.88
N PRO A 357 -8.24 -26.10 5.38
CA PRO A 357 -8.53 -27.52 5.17
C PRO A 357 -7.61 -28.21 4.17
N LEU A 358 -6.98 -27.45 3.25
CA LEU A 358 -6.05 -28.00 2.28
C LEU A 358 -4.71 -28.41 2.92
N LEU A 359 -4.38 -27.91 4.12
CA LEU A 359 -3.09 -28.18 4.75
C LEU A 359 -2.95 -29.66 5.13
N GLY A 360 -2.04 -30.37 4.46
CA GLY A 360 -1.79 -31.80 4.68
C GLY A 360 -2.69 -32.74 3.85
N ASP A 361 -3.67 -32.21 3.10
CA ASP A 361 -4.46 -32.99 2.15
C ASP A 361 -3.83 -32.94 0.75
N GLU A 362 -2.96 -33.92 0.49
CA GLU A 362 -2.21 -34.03 -0.75
C GLU A 362 -3.12 -34.17 -1.99
N GLU A 363 -4.25 -34.85 -1.86
CA GLU A 363 -5.18 -35.06 -2.97
C GLU A 363 -5.94 -33.77 -3.30
N ALA A 364 -6.42 -33.05 -2.28
CA ALA A 364 -7.08 -31.77 -2.47
C ALA A 364 -6.12 -30.70 -3.06
N ILE A 365 -4.86 -30.65 -2.59
CA ILE A 365 -3.84 -29.74 -3.14
C ILE A 365 -3.58 -30.08 -4.61
N ALA A 366 -3.44 -31.37 -4.96
CA ALA A 366 -3.17 -31.78 -6.34
C ALA A 366 -4.32 -31.44 -7.31
N LYS A 367 -5.57 -31.47 -6.83
CA LYS A 367 -6.77 -31.07 -7.59
C LYS A 367 -6.95 -29.56 -7.70
N HIS A 368 -6.33 -28.78 -6.82
CA HIS A 368 -6.45 -27.33 -6.84
C HIS A 368 -5.82 -26.74 -8.12
N PRO A 369 -6.54 -25.88 -8.88
CA PRO A 369 -6.10 -25.41 -10.20
C PRO A 369 -4.79 -24.61 -10.15
N GLU A 370 -4.60 -23.79 -9.13
CA GLU A 370 -3.37 -23.00 -8.93
C GLU A 370 -2.26 -23.81 -8.24
N TYR A 371 -2.50 -24.28 -7.01
CA TYR A 371 -1.49 -24.97 -6.19
C TYR A 371 -1.03 -26.30 -6.78
N GLY A 372 -1.94 -27.11 -7.33
CA GLY A 372 -1.59 -28.38 -7.97
C GLY A 372 -0.70 -28.18 -9.22
N ARG A 373 -1.02 -27.17 -10.05
CA ARG A 373 -0.19 -26.76 -11.19
C ARG A 373 1.18 -26.30 -10.74
N LEU A 374 1.24 -25.36 -9.80
CA LEU A 374 2.51 -24.78 -9.34
C LEU A 374 3.40 -25.79 -8.61
N ARG A 375 2.81 -26.76 -7.90
CA ARG A 375 3.56 -27.83 -7.26
C ARG A 375 4.19 -28.79 -8.27
N LYS A 376 3.53 -29.04 -9.40
CA LYS A 376 4.12 -29.80 -10.52
C LYS A 376 5.27 -29.05 -11.19
N TRP A 377 5.16 -27.73 -11.27
CA TRP A 377 6.16 -26.85 -11.91
C TRP A 377 7.32 -26.48 -11.01
N ALA A 378 7.17 -26.57 -9.69
CA ALA A 378 8.22 -26.24 -8.74
C ALA A 378 9.48 -27.10 -8.92
N TYR A 379 10.64 -26.53 -8.61
CA TYR A 379 11.90 -27.26 -8.58
C TYR A 379 11.83 -28.48 -7.67
N LYS A 380 12.29 -29.63 -8.17
CA LYS A 380 12.36 -30.88 -7.41
C LYS A 380 13.72 -31.07 -6.72
N ASP A 381 14.77 -30.52 -7.33
CA ASP A 381 16.15 -30.63 -6.86
C ASP A 381 16.60 -29.33 -6.17
N ASN A 382 17.45 -29.47 -5.15
CA ASN A 382 18.08 -28.33 -4.49
C ASN A 382 19.16 -27.74 -5.41
N PHE A 383 19.03 -26.47 -5.79
CA PHE A 383 20.04 -25.74 -6.55
C PHE A 383 20.64 -24.60 -5.71
N PHE A 384 21.90 -24.26 -5.99
CA PHE A 384 22.53 -23.08 -5.41
C PHE A 384 21.95 -21.82 -6.05
N PHE A 385 21.33 -21.00 -5.23
CA PHE A 385 20.67 -19.77 -5.68
C PHE A 385 21.69 -18.73 -6.16
N SER A 386 21.30 -17.96 -7.19
CA SER A 386 21.96 -16.72 -7.60
C SER A 386 20.98 -15.56 -7.42
N ASP A 387 21.47 -14.41 -6.94
CA ASP A 387 20.66 -13.19 -6.79
C ASP A 387 20.14 -12.66 -8.15
N HIS A 388 20.70 -13.15 -9.25
CA HIS A 388 20.26 -12.90 -10.61
C HIS A 388 19.63 -14.17 -11.21
N VAL A 389 18.53 -14.00 -11.94
CA VAL A 389 17.94 -15.12 -12.67
C VAL A 389 18.86 -15.55 -13.79
N THR A 390 19.31 -16.80 -13.75
CA THR A 390 20.18 -17.36 -14.77
C THR A 390 19.40 -18.24 -15.75
N PRO A 391 19.87 -18.41 -16.99
CA PRO A 391 19.21 -19.29 -17.96
C PRO A 391 19.18 -20.75 -17.48
N GLU A 392 20.17 -21.19 -16.69
CA GLU A 392 20.21 -22.54 -16.11
C GLU A 392 19.04 -22.77 -15.13
N MET A 393 18.65 -21.74 -14.37
CA MET A 393 17.47 -21.83 -13.48
C MET A 393 16.18 -22.01 -14.29
N LEU A 394 16.03 -21.33 -15.42
CA LEU A 394 14.87 -21.45 -16.30
C LEU A 394 14.87 -22.78 -17.07
N GLU A 395 16.04 -23.25 -17.51
CA GLU A 395 16.23 -24.55 -18.17
C GLU A 395 15.91 -25.71 -17.21
N SER A 396 16.37 -25.64 -15.97
CA SER A 396 16.04 -26.63 -14.92
C SER A 396 14.53 -26.68 -14.65
N LEU A 397 13.88 -25.51 -14.58
CA LEU A 397 12.44 -25.39 -14.36
C LEU A 397 11.65 -26.05 -15.49
N TYR A 398 12.04 -25.81 -16.75
CA TYR A 398 11.41 -26.42 -17.91
C TYR A 398 11.69 -27.92 -18.01
N SER A 399 12.93 -28.35 -17.75
CA SER A 399 13.32 -29.76 -17.80
C SER A 399 12.59 -30.60 -16.74
N GLY A 400 12.27 -30.01 -15.59
CA GLY A 400 11.49 -30.67 -14.53
C GLY A 400 10.01 -30.88 -14.88
N CYS A 401 9.45 -30.04 -15.76
CA CYS A 401 8.08 -30.15 -16.26
C CYS A 401 7.94 -29.43 -17.62
N THR A 402 7.97 -30.19 -18.71
CA THR A 402 7.90 -29.67 -20.09
C THR A 402 6.56 -29.02 -20.43
N ASP A 403 5.52 -29.28 -19.64
CA ASP A 403 4.21 -28.61 -19.75
C ASP A 403 4.26 -27.13 -19.31
N ASN A 404 5.35 -26.68 -18.64
CA ASN A 404 5.52 -25.30 -18.24
C ASN A 404 5.96 -24.42 -19.43
N SER A 405 4.98 -24.03 -20.26
CA SER A 405 5.20 -23.16 -21.42
C SER A 405 5.75 -21.78 -21.06
N MET A 406 5.53 -21.30 -19.83
CA MET A 406 6.08 -20.02 -19.39
C MET A 406 7.58 -20.10 -19.13
N ALA A 407 8.07 -21.17 -18.50
CA ALA A 407 9.50 -21.38 -18.33
C ALA A 407 10.23 -21.41 -19.68
N TYR A 408 9.65 -22.10 -20.68
CA TYR A 408 10.16 -22.09 -22.06
C TYR A 408 10.18 -20.68 -22.66
N GLN A 409 9.06 -19.94 -22.60
CA GLN A 409 8.97 -18.59 -23.13
C GLN A 409 10.00 -17.66 -22.48
N TYR A 410 10.17 -17.71 -21.16
CA TYR A 410 11.14 -16.89 -20.45
C TYR A 410 12.58 -17.26 -20.80
N LEU A 411 12.90 -18.56 -20.92
CA LEU A 411 14.22 -19.03 -21.33
C LEU A 411 14.57 -18.56 -22.75
N MET A 412 13.64 -18.70 -23.69
CA MET A 412 13.85 -18.25 -25.07
C MET A 412 13.95 -16.73 -25.15
N ALA A 413 13.10 -16.00 -24.42
CA ALA A 413 13.17 -14.54 -24.31
C ALA A 413 14.53 -14.09 -23.74
N TYR A 414 15.04 -14.79 -22.73
CA TYR A 414 16.37 -14.53 -22.15
C TYR A 414 17.46 -14.62 -23.21
N TYR A 415 17.52 -15.73 -23.98
CA TYR A 415 18.52 -15.90 -25.04
C TYR A 415 18.37 -14.88 -26.17
N MET A 416 17.14 -14.48 -26.52
CA MET A 416 16.91 -13.43 -27.51
C MET A 416 17.43 -12.07 -27.05
N LEU A 417 17.28 -11.75 -25.76
CA LEU A 417 17.75 -10.48 -25.19
C LEU A 417 19.27 -10.43 -25.01
N THR A 418 19.91 -11.55 -24.64
CA THR A 418 21.37 -11.62 -24.51
C THR A 418 22.08 -11.80 -25.85
N GLY A 419 21.38 -12.26 -26.89
CA GLY A 419 21.96 -12.59 -28.18
C GLY A 419 22.77 -13.91 -28.17
N ASP A 420 22.61 -14.74 -27.14
CA ASP A 420 23.34 -16.01 -27.00
C ASP A 420 22.76 -17.10 -27.92
N ARG A 421 23.20 -17.07 -29.18
CA ARG A 421 22.77 -18.02 -30.21
C ARG A 421 23.26 -19.44 -29.96
N GLU A 422 24.40 -19.60 -29.29
CA GLU A 422 24.99 -20.93 -29.07
C GLU A 422 24.14 -21.72 -28.07
N ARG A 423 23.85 -21.14 -26.90
CA ARG A 423 22.97 -21.78 -25.91
C ARG A 423 21.56 -21.97 -26.43
N TYR A 424 21.03 -21.01 -27.19
CA TYR A 424 19.72 -21.13 -27.84
C TYR A 424 19.66 -22.34 -28.78
N ASN A 425 20.62 -22.47 -29.71
CA ASN A 425 20.65 -23.58 -30.65
C ASN A 425 20.88 -24.92 -29.95
N ASN A 426 21.78 -24.97 -28.97
CA ASN A 426 22.03 -26.17 -28.18
C ASN A 426 20.77 -26.64 -27.45
N PHE A 427 20.03 -25.72 -26.81
CA PHE A 427 18.78 -26.07 -26.13
C PHE A 427 17.71 -26.59 -27.10
N ILE A 428 17.54 -25.96 -28.26
CA ILE A 428 16.58 -26.42 -29.29
C ILE A 428 16.98 -27.79 -29.84
N SER A 429 18.27 -28.03 -30.08
CA SER A 429 18.74 -29.33 -30.60
C SER A 429 18.52 -30.49 -29.63
N LYS A 430 18.54 -30.23 -28.31
CA LYS A 430 18.33 -31.25 -27.28
C LYS A 430 16.85 -31.60 -27.06
N ASN A 431 15.94 -30.69 -27.42
CA ASN A 431 14.51 -30.78 -27.15
C ASN A 431 13.63 -30.90 -28.42
N ARG A 432 14.25 -31.09 -29.60
CA ARG A 432 13.61 -31.60 -30.81
C ARG A 432 13.57 -33.13 -30.75
#